data_AF-A0A832Y475-F1
#
_entry.id   AF-A0A832Y475-F1
#
_cell.length_a   1.000
_cell.length_b   1.000
_cell.length_c   1.000
_cell.angle_alpha   90.00
_cell.angle_beta   90.00
_cell.angle_gamma   90.00
#
_symmetry.space_group_name_H-M   'P 1'
#
loop_
_entity.id
_entity.type
_entity.pdbx_description
1 polymer ?
#
loop_
_entity_poly.entity_id
_entity_poly.type
_entity_poly.pdbx_seq_one_letter_code
_entity_poly.pdbx_strand_id
1 'polypeptide(L)'
;MTAAAHPDEAEKARLDRELDLIRARREGDKRFFRGAFEDYTLLLGVIIGAVFFGGVFVMSSGWIAGDSVVIDSALSQTLLDPGGDCIDPEGQIWIKVYFDYDPHL
;
A
#
# COMPACT_ATOMS: atom_id res chain seq x y z
N MET A 1 10.00 -61.07 7.07
CA MET A 1 9.12 -61.66 6.04
C MET A 1 8.42 -60.51 5.33
N THR A 2 8.89 -60.17 4.12
CA THR A 2 8.36 -59.09 3.29
C THR A 2 7.06 -59.56 2.63
N ALA A 3 5.93 -58.98 3.03
CA ALA A 3 4.67 -59.21 2.36
C ALA A 3 4.73 -58.59 0.95
N ALA A 4 4.72 -59.44 -0.07
CA ALA A 4 4.56 -58.99 -1.44
C ALA A 4 3.16 -58.37 -1.56
N ALA A 5 3.09 -57.09 -1.91
CA ALA A 5 1.82 -56.41 -2.18
C ALA A 5 1.06 -57.19 -3.27
N HIS A 6 -0.21 -57.49 -3.00
CA HIS A 6 -1.11 -58.12 -3.96
C HIS A 6 -1.18 -57.25 -5.24
N PRO A 7 -1.19 -57.84 -6.45
CA PRO A 7 -1.15 -57.09 -7.72
C PRO A 7 -2.23 -56.00 -7.84
N ASP A 8 -3.40 -56.19 -7.23
CA ASP A 8 -4.49 -55.21 -7.19
C ASP A 8 -4.14 -53.91 -6.44
N GLU A 9 -3.33 -53.99 -5.39
CA GLU A 9 -2.96 -52.80 -4.60
C GLU A 9 -1.93 -51.94 -5.33
N ALA A 10 -1.08 -52.56 -6.16
CA ALA A 10 -0.14 -51.85 -7.01
C ALA A 10 -0.85 -51.11 -8.17
N GLU A 11 -1.93 -51.68 -8.71
CA GLU A 11 -2.74 -51.06 -9.75
C GLU A 11 -3.57 -49.89 -9.20
N LYS A 12 -4.20 -50.05 -8.03
CA LYS A 12 -4.87 -48.95 -7.33
C LYS A 12 -3.93 -47.79 -7.02
N ALA A 13 -2.74 -48.08 -6.49
CA ALA A 13 -1.74 -47.04 -6.20
C ALA A 13 -1.29 -46.27 -7.46
N ARG A 14 -1.27 -46.93 -8.62
CA ARG A 14 -1.02 -46.26 -9.91
C ARG A 14 -2.20 -45.38 -10.33
N LEU A 15 -3.41 -45.89 -10.20
CA LEU A 15 -4.64 -45.16 -10.55
C LEU A 15 -4.81 -43.90 -9.68
N ASP A 16 -4.60 -44.01 -8.38
CA ASP A 16 -4.68 -42.89 -7.44
C ASP A 16 -3.65 -41.80 -7.79
N ARG A 17 -2.43 -42.21 -8.15
CA ARG A 17 -1.40 -41.28 -8.61
C ARG A 17 -1.81 -40.53 -9.89
N GLU A 18 -2.42 -41.21 -10.85
CA GLU A 18 -2.90 -40.56 -12.08
C GLU A 18 -4.07 -39.62 -11.82
N LEU A 19 -4.98 -40.01 -10.93
CA LEU A 19 -6.09 -39.18 -10.48
C LEU A 19 -5.59 -37.91 -9.78
N ASP A 20 -4.58 -38.01 -8.93
CA ASP A 20 -3.95 -36.86 -8.27
C ASP A 20 -3.27 -35.92 -9.27
N LEU A 21 -2.61 -36.46 -10.30
CA LEU A 21 -2.02 -35.66 -11.37
C LEU A 21 -3.09 -34.97 -12.23
N ILE A 22 -4.24 -35.60 -12.46
CA ILE A 22 -5.37 -34.98 -13.15
C ILE A 22 -5.99 -33.89 -12.27
N ARG A 23 -6.14 -34.14 -10.97
CA ARG A 23 -6.67 -33.16 -10.02
C ARG A 23 -5.77 -31.93 -9.94
N ALA A 24 -4.46 -32.11 -9.83
CA ALA A 24 -3.49 -31.02 -9.82
C ALA A 24 -3.56 -30.17 -11.11
N ARG A 25 -3.77 -30.78 -12.27
CA ARG A 25 -3.90 -30.06 -13.55
C ARG A 25 -5.24 -29.34 -13.72
N ARG A 26 -6.35 -29.94 -13.27
CA ARG A 26 -7.70 -29.37 -13.43
C ARG A 26 -8.00 -28.30 -12.40
N GLU A 27 -7.60 -28.52 -11.16
CA GLU A 27 -7.86 -27.57 -10.08
C GLU A 27 -6.90 -26.40 -10.11
N GLY A 28 -5.71 -26.58 -10.73
CA GLY A 28 -4.69 -25.55 -10.82
C GLY A 28 -4.27 -25.03 -9.44
N ASP A 29 -3.47 -23.98 -9.41
CA ASP A 29 -3.23 -23.25 -8.18
C ASP A 29 -4.40 -22.29 -7.90
N LYS A 30 -5.20 -22.60 -6.88
CA LYS A 30 -6.38 -21.82 -6.45
C LYS A 30 -6.03 -20.68 -5.49
N ARG A 31 -4.73 -20.47 -5.19
CA ARG A 31 -4.31 -19.39 -4.29
C ARG A 31 -4.57 -18.04 -4.94
N PHE A 32 -5.02 -17.08 -4.13
CA PHE A 32 -5.31 -15.72 -4.58
C PHE A 32 -4.04 -15.00 -5.08
N PHE A 33 -2.88 -15.34 -4.50
CA PHE A 33 -1.57 -14.98 -5.03
C PHE A 33 -0.84 -16.27 -5.42
N ARG A 34 -0.56 -16.42 -6.71
CA ARG A 34 0.02 -17.61 -7.34
C ARG A 34 1.56 -17.58 -7.38
N GLY A 35 2.16 -16.53 -6.81
CA GLY A 35 3.60 -16.29 -6.77
C GLY A 35 4.20 -15.88 -8.13
N ALA A 36 3.37 -15.49 -9.10
CA ALA A 36 3.81 -15.04 -10.41
C ALA A 36 4.25 -13.57 -10.38
N PHE A 37 5.00 -13.11 -11.39
CA PHE A 37 5.43 -11.71 -11.48
C PHE A 37 4.25 -10.72 -11.44
N GLU A 38 3.11 -11.12 -12.00
CA GLU A 38 1.85 -10.38 -12.01
C GLU A 38 1.29 -10.13 -10.59
N ASP A 39 1.54 -11.04 -9.64
CA ASP A 39 1.08 -10.92 -8.26
C ASP A 39 1.81 -9.81 -7.49
N TYR A 40 3.09 -9.55 -7.82
CA TYR A 40 3.84 -8.44 -7.22
C TYR A 40 3.32 -7.09 -7.68
N THR A 41 2.97 -6.96 -8.96
CA THR A 41 2.37 -5.74 -9.50
C THR A 41 0.99 -5.50 -8.89
N LEU A 42 0.17 -6.55 -8.74
CA LEU A 42 -1.13 -6.45 -8.07
C LEU A 42 -0.97 -6.05 -6.60
N LEU A 43 -0.07 -6.69 -5.87
CA LEU A 43 0.23 -6.35 -4.48
C LEU A 43 0.69 -4.90 -4.33
N LEU A 44 1.60 -4.46 -5.21
CA LEU A 44 2.07 -3.07 -5.24
C LEU A 44 0.92 -2.10 -5.50
N GLY A 45 0.05 -2.39 -6.47
CA GLY A 45 -1.13 -1.57 -6.76
C GLY A 45 -2.06 -1.45 -5.58
N VAL A 46 -2.32 -2.55 -4.86
CA VAL A 46 -3.14 -2.54 -3.63
C VAL A 46 -2.48 -1.71 -2.54
N ILE A 47 -1.17 -1.83 -2.33
CA ILE A 47 -0.43 -1.03 -1.34
C ILE A 47 -0.48 0.46 -1.69
N ILE A 48 -0.19 0.83 -2.94
CA ILE A 48 -0.23 2.23 -3.39
C ILE A 48 -1.64 2.79 -3.25
N GLY A 49 -2.66 2.03 -3.65
CA GLY A 49 -4.06 2.41 -3.49
C GLY A 49 -4.41 2.65 -2.03
N ALA A 50 -4.07 1.71 -1.15
CA ALA A 50 -4.33 1.84 0.29
C ALA A 50 -3.62 3.05 0.91
N VAL A 51 -2.36 3.29 0.54
CA VAL A 51 -1.58 4.45 1.02
C VAL A 51 -2.18 5.75 0.51
N PHE A 52 -2.56 5.84 -0.76
CA PHE A 52 -3.14 7.04 -1.35
C PHE A 52 -4.50 7.37 -0.74
N PHE A 53 -5.45 6.43 -0.82
CA PHE A 53 -6.81 6.65 -0.30
C PHE A 53 -6.81 6.78 1.21
N GLY A 54 -6.01 5.98 1.92
CA GLY A 54 -5.85 6.06 3.37
C GLY A 54 -5.23 7.39 3.80
N GLY A 55 -4.16 7.83 3.12
CA GLY A 55 -3.51 9.12 3.40
C GLY A 55 -4.46 10.29 3.20
N VAL A 56 -5.15 10.34 2.06
CA VAL A 56 -6.17 11.37 1.78
C VAL A 56 -7.26 11.34 2.85
N PHE A 57 -7.81 10.17 3.18
CA PHE A 57 -8.85 10.05 4.20
C PHE A 57 -8.39 10.57 5.58
N VAL A 58 -7.20 10.17 6.02
CA VAL A 58 -6.64 10.58 7.32
C VAL A 58 -6.39 12.10 7.37
N MET A 59 -5.81 12.69 6.32
CA MET A 59 -5.57 14.13 6.28
C MET A 59 -6.86 14.93 6.11
N SER A 60 -7.80 14.49 5.26
CA SER A 60 -9.06 15.21 5.03
C SER A 60 -10.05 15.12 6.17
N SER A 61 -10.01 14.05 6.98
CA SER A 61 -10.88 13.91 8.15
C SER A 61 -10.43 14.75 9.36
N GLY A 62 -9.24 15.37 9.29
CA GLY A 62 -8.66 16.11 10.42
C GLY A 62 -8.29 15.20 11.60
N TRP A 63 -8.22 13.87 11.39
CA TRP A 63 -7.92 12.90 12.44
C TRP A 63 -6.51 13.14 13.03
N ILE A 64 -5.57 13.55 12.19
CA ILE A 64 -4.20 13.86 12.58
C ILE A 64 -3.99 15.36 12.45
N ALA A 65 -3.50 15.99 13.53
CA ALA A 65 -3.10 17.40 13.57
C ALA A 65 -4.19 18.40 13.13
N GLY A 66 -5.47 18.13 13.42
CA GLY A 66 -6.60 18.96 12.98
C GLY A 66 -6.51 20.44 13.38
N ASP A 67 -6.24 20.72 14.66
CA ASP A 67 -6.01 22.08 15.19
C ASP A 67 -4.52 22.31 15.47
N SER A 68 -3.61 21.75 14.66
CA SER A 68 -2.17 21.89 14.90
C SER A 68 -1.39 22.12 13.62
N VAL A 69 -0.54 23.15 13.65
CA VAL A 69 0.37 23.50 12.56
C VAL A 69 1.76 22.87 12.69
N VAL A 70 1.94 21.94 13.63
CA VAL A 70 3.26 21.34 13.91
C VAL A 70 3.82 20.61 12.68
N ILE A 71 2.96 19.94 11.92
CA ILE A 71 3.37 19.23 10.70
C ILE A 71 3.79 20.24 9.63
N ASP A 72 2.99 21.28 9.41
CA ASP A 72 3.26 22.30 8.39
C ASP A 72 4.53 23.10 8.72
N SER A 73 4.74 23.47 9.98
CA SER A 73 5.95 24.15 10.45
C SER A 73 7.21 23.27 10.36
N ALA A 74 7.07 21.96 10.59
CA ALA A 74 8.19 21.04 10.41
C ALA A 74 8.55 20.87 8.93
N LEU A 75 7.55 20.85 8.03
CA LEU A 75 7.78 20.72 6.59
C LEU A 75 8.35 22.01 5.97
N SER A 76 7.95 23.19 6.45
CA SER A 76 8.45 24.48 5.94
C SER A 76 9.95 24.68 6.17
N GLN A 77 10.53 23.98 7.15
CA GLN A 77 11.97 24.01 7.44
C GLN A 77 12.79 23.07 6.55
N THR A 78 12.13 22.30 5.67
CA THR A 78 12.80 21.35 4.78
C THR A 78 13.08 21.98 3.41
N LEU A 79 14.01 21.38 2.66
CA LEU A 79 14.31 21.77 1.28
C LEU A 79 13.11 21.63 0.32
N LEU A 80 12.04 20.94 0.72
CA LEU A 80 10.82 20.78 -0.09
C LEU A 80 10.00 22.07 -0.14
N ASP A 81 10.15 22.96 0.84
CA ASP A 81 9.46 24.23 0.89
C ASP A 81 10.44 25.41 0.83
N PRO A 82 10.78 25.89 -0.38
CA PRO A 82 11.63 27.07 -0.54
C PRO A 82 10.91 28.37 -0.15
N GLY A 83 9.63 28.32 0.24
CA GLY A 83 8.80 29.48 0.59
C GLY A 83 9.13 30.11 1.94
N GLY A 84 9.98 29.46 2.76
CA GLY A 84 10.38 29.93 4.08
C GLY A 84 9.45 29.42 5.19
N ASP A 85 9.79 29.77 6.44
CA ASP A 85 9.11 29.20 7.63
C ASP A 85 7.61 29.53 7.69
N CYS A 86 6.81 28.51 7.99
CA CYS A 86 5.41 28.66 8.36
C CYS A 86 5.31 29.38 9.71
N ILE A 87 4.65 30.54 9.72
CA ILE A 87 4.44 31.35 10.92
C ILE A 87 3.06 31.02 11.49
N ASP A 88 3.02 30.65 12.76
CA ASP A 88 1.79 30.40 13.52
C ASP A 88 1.39 31.62 14.37
N PRO A 89 0.37 32.39 13.98
CA PRO A 89 -0.12 33.52 14.76
C PRO A 89 -1.17 33.12 15.81
N GLU A 90 -1.42 31.83 16.04
CA GLU A 90 -2.47 31.38 16.97
C GLU A 90 -2.30 32.00 18.37
N GLY A 91 -3.40 32.55 18.89
CA GLY A 91 -3.43 33.24 20.20
C GLY A 91 -2.85 34.67 20.21
N GLN A 92 -2.41 35.22 19.08
CA GLN A 92 -1.82 36.56 19.00
C GLN A 92 -2.56 37.46 18.00
N ILE A 93 -2.57 38.77 18.24
CA ILE A 93 -3.04 39.75 17.24
C ILE A 93 -1.92 39.91 16.20
N TRP A 94 -2.16 39.39 15.00
CA TRP A 94 -1.20 39.42 13.90
C TRP A 94 -1.69 40.28 12.73
N ILE A 95 -0.80 41.12 12.17
CA ILE A 95 -1.09 41.96 11.00
C ILE A 95 0.01 41.74 9.95
N LYS A 96 -0.37 41.25 8.77
CA LYS A 96 0.54 41.12 7.62
C LYS A 96 0.23 42.21 6.60
N VAL A 97 1.15 43.17 6.47
CA VAL A 97 1.02 44.28 5.51
C VAL A 97 1.84 43.96 4.28
N TYR A 98 1.20 43.93 3.12
CA TYR A 98 1.88 43.82 1.83
C TYR A 98 1.95 45.20 1.20
N PHE A 99 3.13 45.58 0.76
CA PHE A 99 3.34 46.78 -0.05
C PHE A 99 3.64 46.32 -1.46
N ASP A 100 2.80 46.74 -2.40
CA ASP A 100 3.11 46.62 -3.81
C ASP A 100 3.75 47.94 -4.25
N TYR A 101 4.96 47.84 -4.81
CA TYR A 101 5.64 48.99 -5.40
C TYR A 101 5.44 48.86 -6.90
N ASP A 102 4.56 49.69 -7.47
CA ASP A 102 4.42 49.82 -8.91
C ASP A 102 5.52 50.76 -9.43
N PRO A 103 6.52 50.26 -10.19
CA PRO A 103 7.58 51.09 -10.76
C PRO A 103 7.12 51.94 -11.96
N HIS A 104 5.86 51.84 -12.38
CA HIS A 104 5.30 52.52 -13.55
C HIS A 104 4.35 53.68 -13.21
N LEU A 105 4.22 54.06 -11.94
CA LEU A 105 3.50 55.26 -11.46
C LEU A 105 4.44 56.40 -11.06
#